data_AF-A0A372QNR9-F1
#
_entry.id   AF-A0A372QNR9-F1
#
_cell.length_a   1.000
_cell.length_b   1.000
_cell.length_c   1.000
_cell.angle_alpha   90.00
_cell.angle_beta   90.00
_cell.angle_gamma   90.00
#
_symmetry.space_group_name_H-M   'P 1'
#
loop_
_entity.id
_entity.type
_entity.pdbx_description
1 polymer ?
#
loop_
_entity_poly.entity_id
_entity_poly.type
_entity_poly.pdbx_seq_one_letter_code
_entity_poly.pdbx_strand_id
1 'polypeptide(L)'
;MRNDESLTSIFKDEIANHRDIPFMSSKIKGILATGEDGSGNTMNMNLIWMECIKAYPIRDYHAEKKPYLRITTPNKDLRFTALDIISRYNSETDQENRIETASDDTGTYYSKVAREYKIPLSGWA
;
A
#
# COMPACT_ATOMS: atom_id res chain seq x y z
N MET A 1 36.29 -1.81 -21.99
CA MET A 1 35.60 -1.90 -20.69
C MET A 1 34.17 -1.44 -20.92
N ARG A 2 33.22 -2.38 -21.03
CA ARG A 2 31.80 -2.10 -21.22
C ARG A 2 31.08 -3.35 -20.72
N ASN A 3 30.66 -3.36 -19.45
CA ASN A 3 29.94 -4.50 -18.84
C ASN A 3 29.26 -4.15 -17.50
N ASP A 4 29.42 -2.92 -17.02
CA ASP A 4 28.80 -2.37 -15.83
C ASP A 4 27.30 -2.10 -16.02
N GLU A 5 26.89 -1.58 -17.19
CA GLU A 5 25.47 -1.30 -17.44
C GLU A 5 24.61 -2.58 -17.55
N SER A 6 25.13 -3.62 -18.20
CA SER A 6 24.41 -4.89 -18.38
C SER A 6 24.28 -5.69 -17.09
N LEU A 7 25.29 -5.68 -16.22
CA LEU A 7 25.18 -6.31 -14.91
C LEU A 7 24.25 -5.52 -13.99
N THR A 8 24.25 -4.19 -14.09
CA THR A 8 23.34 -3.33 -13.33
C THR A 8 21.89 -3.54 -13.75
N SER A 9 21.61 -3.73 -15.05
CA SER A 9 20.26 -4.02 -15.53
C SER A 9 19.78 -5.41 -15.10
N ILE A 10 20.64 -6.43 -15.17
CA ILE A 10 20.32 -7.79 -14.71
C ILE A 10 20.05 -7.79 -13.20
N PHE A 11 20.87 -7.11 -12.40
CA PHE A 11 20.67 -7.01 -10.96
C PHE A 11 19.39 -6.25 -10.59
N LYS A 12 19.03 -5.21 -11.35
CA LYS A 12 17.75 -4.50 -11.19
C LYS A 12 16.56 -5.37 -11.57
N ASP A 13 16.64 -6.11 -12.67
CA ASP A 13 15.61 -7.07 -13.11
C ASP A 13 15.45 -8.19 -12.08
N GLU A 14 16.55 -8.71 -11.55
CA GLU A 14 16.53 -9.79 -10.57
C GLU A 14 16.00 -9.30 -9.21
N ILE A 15 16.34 -8.08 -8.77
CA ILE A 15 15.71 -7.43 -7.61
C ILE A 15 14.22 -7.14 -7.86
N ALA A 16 13.84 -6.74 -9.07
CA ALA A 16 12.44 -6.50 -9.43
C ALA A 16 11.63 -7.79 -9.40
N ASN A 17 12.21 -8.88 -9.90
CA ASN A 17 11.62 -10.22 -9.92
C ASN A 17 11.60 -10.90 -8.54
N HIS A 18 12.54 -10.56 -7.66
CA HIS A 18 12.61 -11.01 -6.26
C HIS A 18 12.15 -9.95 -5.25
N ARG A 19 11.20 -9.08 -5.61
CA ARG A 19 10.43 -8.31 -4.61
C ARG A 19 9.53 -9.26 -3.84
N ASP A 20 10.14 -10.10 -3.02
CA ASP A 20 9.46 -10.91 -2.05
C ASP A 20 8.71 -9.97 -1.08
N ILE A 21 7.60 -10.47 -0.55
CA ILE A 21 6.72 -9.69 0.35
C ILE A 21 7.49 -9.03 1.53
N PRO A 22 8.55 -9.64 2.12
CA PRO A 22 9.37 -8.99 3.16
C PRO A 22 10.06 -7.69 2.69
N PHE A 23 10.50 -7.61 1.43
CA PHE A 23 11.11 -6.42 0.86
C PHE A 23 10.07 -5.29 0.70
N MET A 24 8.87 -5.64 0.20
CA MET A 24 7.75 -4.72 0.10
C MET A 24 7.34 -4.19 1.48
N SER A 25 7.25 -5.06 2.49
CA SER A 25 6.93 -4.65 3.86
C SER A 25 7.94 -3.63 4.42
N SER A 26 9.24 -3.87 4.21
CA SER A 26 10.30 -2.99 4.72
C SER A 26 10.29 -1.62 4.03
N LYS A 27 10.10 -1.60 2.69
CA LYS A 27 9.98 -0.37 1.91
C LYS A 27 8.81 0.49 2.37
N ILE A 28 7.62 -0.11 2.48
CA ILE A 28 6.41 0.60 2.92
C ILE A 28 6.57 1.10 4.36
N LYS A 29 7.14 0.29 5.25
CA LYS A 29 7.41 0.72 6.63
C LYS A 29 8.32 1.95 6.68
N GLY A 30 9.36 1.99 5.85
CA GLY A 30 10.24 3.15 5.72
C GLY A 30 9.48 4.41 5.28
N ILE A 31 8.71 4.31 4.20
CA ILE A 31 7.93 5.43 3.66
C ILE A 31 6.95 5.99 4.70
N LEU A 32 6.24 5.11 5.41
CA LEU A 32 5.27 5.53 6.43
C LEU A 32 5.93 6.13 7.68
N ALA A 33 7.14 5.67 8.04
CA ALA A 33 7.87 6.17 9.20
C ALA A 33 8.51 7.55 8.95
N THR A 34 8.92 7.84 7.72
CA THR A 34 9.57 9.11 7.36
C THR A 34 8.61 10.12 6.74
N GLY A 35 7.48 9.65 6.22
CA GLY A 35 6.51 10.49 5.54
C GLY A 35 5.68 11.34 6.50
N GLU A 36 5.34 12.54 6.04
CA GLU A 36 4.43 13.46 6.71
C GLU A 36 3.16 13.64 5.86
N ASP A 37 2.01 13.74 6.53
CA ASP A 37 0.75 14.15 5.88
C ASP A 37 0.71 15.65 5.60
N GLY A 38 -0.38 16.14 5.01
CA GLY A 38 -0.48 17.53 4.49
C GLY A 38 -0.44 18.60 5.54
N SER A 39 -0.68 18.16 6.77
CA SER A 39 -0.63 18.95 7.98
C SER A 39 0.69 18.79 8.74
N GLY A 40 1.63 17.99 8.25
CA GLY A 40 2.90 17.71 8.93
C GLY A 40 2.82 16.64 10.02
N ASN A 41 1.72 15.86 10.08
CA ASN A 41 1.65 14.76 11.04
C ASN A 41 2.41 13.54 10.53
N THR A 42 3.15 12.92 11.44
CA THR A 42 3.86 11.66 11.20
C THR A 42 3.02 10.48 11.64
N MET A 43 3.21 9.33 10.98
CA MET A 43 2.51 8.12 11.36
C MET A 43 3.17 7.46 12.57
N ASN A 44 2.38 7.19 13.61
CA ASN A 44 2.86 6.38 14.73
C ASN A 44 2.90 4.89 14.33
N MET A 45 4.09 4.42 14.01
CA MET A 45 4.35 3.04 13.56
C MET A 45 4.05 1.97 14.63
N ASN A 46 3.98 2.33 15.92
CA ASN A 46 3.64 1.38 16.98
C ASN A 46 2.14 1.07 17.04
N LEU A 47 1.30 1.88 16.38
CA LEU A 47 -0.14 1.72 16.36
C LEU A 47 -0.65 0.94 15.14
N ILE A 48 0.20 0.73 14.14
CA ILE A 48 -0.20 0.06 12.90
C ILE A 48 0.19 -1.42 12.91
N TRP A 49 -0.64 -2.23 12.26
CA TRP A 49 -0.36 -3.64 12.03
C TRP A 49 -0.18 -3.90 10.54
N MET A 50 0.84 -4.66 10.17
CA MET A 50 1.13 -5.01 8.79
C MET A 50 1.13 -6.53 8.65
N GLU A 51 0.33 -7.04 7.71
CA GLU A 51 0.22 -8.47 7.45
C GLU A 51 0.30 -8.77 5.95
N CYS A 52 0.80 -9.94 5.61
CA CYS A 52 0.92 -10.40 4.23
C CYS A 52 -0.27 -11.30 3.91
N ILE A 53 -1.07 -10.94 2.91
CA ILE A 53 -2.26 -11.69 2.52
C ILE A 53 -2.20 -12.07 1.04
N LYS A 54 -2.96 -13.08 0.63
CA LYS A 54 -3.20 -13.38 -0.80
C LYS A 54 -4.62 -12.99 -1.15
N ALA A 55 -4.79 -12.09 -2.13
CA ALA A 55 -6.09 -11.60 -2.57
C ALA A 55 -6.16 -11.52 -4.09
N TYR A 56 -7.38 -11.49 -4.62
CA TYR A 56 -7.57 -11.18 -6.04
C TYR A 56 -7.33 -9.68 -6.25
N PRO A 57 -6.59 -9.28 -7.29
CA PRO A 57 -6.45 -7.87 -7.64
C PRO A 57 -7.80 -7.23 -7.92
N ILE A 58 -7.93 -5.96 -7.54
CA ILE A 58 -9.15 -5.18 -7.78
C ILE A 58 -9.26 -4.79 -9.25
N ARG A 59 -8.12 -4.57 -9.89
CA ARG A 59 -8.03 -4.21 -11.30
C ARG A 59 -7.75 -5.46 -12.12
N ASP A 60 -8.39 -5.51 -13.29
CA ASP A 60 -8.28 -6.56 -14.28
C ASP A 60 -8.72 -7.96 -13.79
N TYR A 61 -8.84 -8.88 -14.74
CA TYR A 61 -9.18 -10.26 -14.44
C TYR A 61 -7.91 -11.07 -14.18
N HIS A 62 -7.82 -11.67 -13.00
CA HIS A 62 -6.74 -12.57 -12.63
C HIS A 62 -7.31 -13.88 -12.08
N ALA A 63 -6.89 -15.01 -12.68
CA ALA A 63 -7.29 -16.34 -12.23
C ALA A 63 -6.66 -16.73 -10.88
N GLU A 64 -5.53 -16.12 -10.53
CA GLU A 64 -4.76 -16.41 -9.34
C GLU A 64 -4.73 -15.24 -8.36
N LYS A 65 -4.62 -15.56 -7.07
CA LYS A 65 -4.45 -14.57 -6.01
C LYS A 65 -3.01 -14.05 -6.02
N LYS A 66 -2.86 -12.74 -5.98
CA LYS A 66 -1.56 -12.08 -5.81
C LYS A 66 -1.28 -11.80 -4.34
N PRO A 67 -0.01 -11.75 -3.93
CA PRO A 67 0.36 -11.31 -2.59
C PRO A 67 0.14 -9.80 -2.43
N TYR A 68 -0.42 -9.40 -1.28
CA TYR A 68 -0.65 -8.02 -0.88
C TYR A 68 -0.14 -7.79 0.53
N LEU A 69 0.30 -6.56 0.79
CA LEU A 69 0.58 -6.07 2.12
C LEU A 69 -0.67 -5.35 2.64
N ARG A 70 -1.31 -5.89 3.67
CA ARG A 70 -2.43 -5.26 4.35
C ARG A 70 -1.93 -4.45 5.53
N ILE A 71 -2.36 -3.21 5.60
CA ILE A 71 -2.07 -2.28 6.69
C ILE A 71 -3.37 -2.03 7.45
N THR A 72 -3.35 -2.34 8.73
CA THR A 72 -4.48 -2.16 9.64
C THR A 72 -4.14 -1.02 10.60
N THR A 73 -4.97 0.02 10.56
CA THR A 73 -4.87 1.17 11.47
C THR A 73 -6.03 1.13 12.46
N PRO A 74 -5.82 1.57 13.72
CA PRO A 74 -6.85 1.51 14.76
C PRO A 74 -7.90 2.62 14.60
N ASN A 75 -7.55 3.73 13.94
CA ASN A 75 -8.44 4.87 13.76
C ASN A 75 -8.49 5.33 12.29
N LYS A 76 -9.50 6.17 12.00
CA LYS A 76 -9.76 6.76 10.70
C LYS A 76 -8.68 7.79 10.32
N ASP A 77 -8.16 8.54 11.27
CA ASP A 77 -7.21 9.63 11.00
C ASP A 77 -5.84 9.09 10.58
N LEU A 78 -5.29 8.10 11.29
CA LEU A 78 -4.05 7.40 10.91
C LEU A 78 -4.20 6.71 9.56
N ARG A 79 -5.40 6.21 9.23
CA ARG A 79 -5.68 5.67 7.89
C ARG A 79 -5.54 6.76 6.82
N PHE A 80 -6.04 7.96 7.08
CA PHE A 80 -5.92 9.07 6.14
C PHE A 80 -4.50 9.56 6.00
N THR A 81 -3.80 9.76 7.12
CA THR A 81 -2.37 10.08 7.14
C THR A 81 -1.58 9.04 6.34
N ALA A 82 -1.90 7.73 6.49
CA ALA A 82 -1.27 6.69 5.69
C ALA A 82 -1.50 6.84 4.18
N LEU A 83 -2.76 7.04 3.78
CA LEU A 83 -3.12 7.20 2.37
C LEU A 83 -2.50 8.46 1.77
N ASP A 84 -2.47 9.56 2.51
CA ASP A 84 -1.90 10.83 2.08
C ASP A 84 -0.37 10.71 1.88
N ILE A 85 0.34 10.11 2.85
CA ILE A 85 1.78 9.83 2.73
C ILE A 85 2.08 8.98 1.49
N ILE A 86 1.33 7.89 1.27
CA ILE A 86 1.52 7.01 0.10
C ILE A 86 1.18 7.75 -1.20
N SER A 87 0.12 8.57 -1.20
CA SER A 87 -0.28 9.37 -2.35
C SER A 87 0.81 10.36 -2.75
N ARG A 88 1.43 11.03 -1.78
CA ARG A 88 2.55 11.95 -2.02
C ARG A 88 3.79 11.27 -2.52
N TYR A 89 4.16 10.16 -1.87
CA TYR A 89 5.25 9.33 -2.36
C TYR A 89 5.01 8.99 -3.84
N ASN A 90 3.80 8.58 -4.21
CA ASN A 90 3.43 8.27 -5.59
C ASN A 90 3.37 9.47 -6.55
N SER A 91 3.28 10.72 -6.06
CA SER A 91 3.35 11.92 -6.90
C SER A 91 4.78 12.39 -7.14
N GLU A 92 5.68 12.12 -6.20
CA GLU A 92 7.09 12.54 -6.25
C GLU A 92 8.02 11.49 -6.86
N THR A 93 7.53 10.25 -6.98
CA THR A 93 8.33 9.08 -7.38
C THR A 93 8.12 8.69 -8.84
N ASP A 94 9.18 8.17 -9.47
CA ASP A 94 9.15 7.59 -10.83
C ASP A 94 8.11 6.49 -10.98
N GLN A 95 7.58 6.33 -12.19
CA GLN A 95 6.47 5.41 -12.50
C GLN A 95 6.73 3.95 -12.06
N GLU A 96 7.97 3.47 -12.13
CA GLU A 96 8.38 2.11 -11.77
C GLU A 96 8.38 1.85 -10.25
N ASN A 97 8.49 2.92 -9.46
CA ASN A 97 8.57 2.86 -8.00
C ASN A 97 7.24 3.17 -7.31
N ARG A 98 6.21 3.56 -8.08
CA ARG A 98 4.87 3.82 -7.57
C ARG A 98 4.28 2.58 -6.92
N ILE A 99 3.59 2.80 -5.81
CA ILE A 99 2.93 1.77 -5.03
C ILE A 99 1.48 1.71 -5.47
N GLU A 100 1.07 0.56 -6.00
CA GLU A 100 -0.35 0.31 -6.26
C GLU A 100 -1.09 0.12 -4.95
N THR A 101 -2.16 0.89 -4.76
CA THR A 101 -3.01 0.82 -3.57
C THR A 101 -4.37 0.23 -3.94
N ALA A 102 -4.73 -0.88 -3.30
CA ALA A 102 -6.02 -1.54 -3.46
C ALA A 102 -7.13 -0.91 -2.58
N SER A 103 -6.89 0.24 -1.97
CA SER A 103 -7.88 0.96 -1.17
C SER A 103 -8.31 2.21 -1.93
N ASP A 104 -9.49 2.16 -2.56
CA ASP A 104 -10.16 3.28 -3.22
C ASP A 104 -11.08 4.08 -2.26
N ASP A 105 -11.39 3.53 -1.08
CA ASP A 105 -12.29 4.13 -0.10
C ASP A 105 -11.64 5.32 0.65
N THR A 106 -11.53 6.48 0.01
CA THR A 106 -11.09 7.75 0.62
C THR A 106 -12.17 8.45 1.45
N GLY A 107 -13.42 8.00 1.44
CA GLY A 107 -14.52 8.78 2.04
C GLY A 107 -15.16 8.19 3.30
N THR A 108 -15.42 6.89 3.30
CA THR A 108 -16.54 6.34 4.10
C THR A 108 -16.12 5.14 4.93
N TYR A 109 -15.48 5.43 6.08
CA TYR A 109 -15.17 4.45 7.12
C TYR A 109 -16.39 3.56 7.47
N TYR A 110 -17.57 4.15 7.60
CA TYR A 110 -18.80 3.42 7.91
C TYR A 110 -19.25 2.47 6.80
N SER A 111 -19.06 2.82 5.53
CA SER A 111 -19.39 1.93 4.41
C SER A 111 -18.49 0.70 4.39
N LYS A 112 -17.21 0.87 4.72
CA LYS A 112 -16.27 -0.25 4.88
C LYS A 112 -16.72 -1.18 6.01
N VAL A 113 -17.01 -0.63 7.18
CA VAL A 113 -17.50 -1.42 8.34
C VAL A 113 -18.78 -2.16 7.95
N ALA A 114 -19.76 -1.48 7.36
CA ALA A 114 -21.01 -2.13 6.94
C ALA A 114 -20.77 -3.29 5.97
N ARG A 115 -19.89 -3.13 4.97
CA ARG A 115 -19.53 -4.22 4.04
C ARG A 115 -18.87 -5.41 4.75
N GLU A 116 -17.95 -5.15 5.67
CA GLU A 116 -17.22 -6.19 6.42
C GLU A 116 -18.14 -6.99 7.35
N TYR A 117 -19.07 -6.30 8.02
CA TYR A 117 -20.08 -6.93 8.89
C TYR A 117 -21.34 -7.39 8.13
N LYS A 118 -21.36 -7.30 6.79
CA LYS A 118 -22.51 -7.64 5.94
C LYS A 118 -23.80 -6.92 6.36
N ILE A 119 -23.67 -5.71 6.88
CA ILE A 119 -24.80 -4.86 7.27
C ILE A 119 -25.40 -4.30 5.99
N PRO A 120 -26.70 -4.52 5.72
CA PRO A 120 -27.36 -3.93 4.58
C PRO A 120 -27.35 -2.40 4.71
N LEU A 121 -26.79 -1.72 3.72
CA LEU A 121 -26.80 -0.26 3.63
C LEU A 121 -28.20 0.28 3.26
N SER A 122 -29.03 -0.54 2.60
CA SER A 122 -30.42 -0.25 2.26
C SER A 122 -31.33 -0.66 3.41
N GLY A 123 -31.75 0.30 4.24
CA GLY A 123 -32.61 0.05 5.42
C GLY A 123 -32.56 1.16 6.47
N TRP A 124 -31.62 2.10 6.33
CA TRP A 124 -31.51 3.28 7.18
C TRP A 124 -32.14 4.47 6.43
N ALA A 125 -33.45 4.64 6.60
CA ALA A 125 -34.17 5.85 6.20
C ALA A 125 -34.30 6.79 7.39
#